data_AF-A0A9N9HG99-F1
#
_entry.id   AF-A0A9N9HG99-F1
#
_cell.length_a   1.000
_cell.length_b   1.000
_cell.length_c   1.000
_cell.angle_alpha   90.00
_cell.angle_beta   90.00
_cell.angle_gamma   90.00
#
_symmetry.space_group_name_H-M   'P 1'
#
loop_
_entity.id
_entity.type
_entity.pdbx_description
1 polymer ?
#
loop_
_entity_poly.entity_id
_entity_poly.type
_entity_poly.pdbx_seq_one_letter_code
_entity_poly.pdbx_strand_id
1 'polypeptide(L)'
;SGIDINSLQTYSPHDFLPIFKAKNKNQLQKIIHSLGIHLNAAKILSRYNNPIPLRWFLQSAKNYTMQKQLCIQLSRRTNDFEVDGEHFENESEWIQLLEDMKILQGDGRGVLGEISIEGIYENFISGLLKFRLAREILLPTDESHPLKMDITEKLVINASREFFDNATSGNMNHAEIELIEATHALSEKKICYQPGVPIHPLHIRISPNRLDFIDRLLSTYEDAYRDPNSIIKLATKLGYRNDKVAEVKVMAMLADAALRDNNFVTAYDTCVDLVNVIKAMASANKGDNENTELALANDAAWRICYEVAKQENYRDLEQQMTLMGYALSLCPSDQIADLLNLWRKLDEEQRSARTLKAKTNLPEKSVSEKVKPAVERVESVLMTPLFQGDRLKNLVSSWLGSGF
;
A
#
# COMPACT_ATOMS: atom_id res chain seq x y z
N SER A 1 27.77 1.09 -60.68
CA SER A 1 28.51 1.40 -59.44
C SER A 1 27.60 2.16 -58.50
N GLY A 2 26.98 1.42 -57.58
CA GLY A 2 26.12 1.97 -56.54
C GLY A 2 26.93 2.85 -55.61
N ILE A 3 26.30 3.92 -55.12
CA ILE A 3 26.88 4.72 -54.05
C ILE A 3 26.89 3.81 -52.82
N ASP A 4 28.07 3.48 -52.32
CA ASP A 4 28.21 2.79 -51.05
C ASP A 4 27.82 3.78 -49.94
N ILE A 5 26.59 3.65 -49.43
CA ILE A 5 25.97 4.59 -48.49
C ILE A 5 26.76 4.69 -47.17
N ASN A 6 27.59 3.68 -46.87
CA ASN A 6 28.54 3.71 -45.75
C ASN A 6 29.64 4.77 -45.91
N SER A 7 29.98 5.15 -47.14
CA SER A 7 30.96 6.22 -47.38
C SER A 7 30.41 7.61 -47.03
N LEU A 8 29.09 7.81 -47.09
CA LEU A 8 28.44 9.10 -46.78
C LEU A 8 28.47 9.49 -45.29
N GLN A 9 28.95 8.60 -44.42
CA GLN A 9 28.97 8.80 -42.96
C GLN A 9 30.07 9.74 -42.47
N THR A 10 31.02 10.15 -43.33
CA THR A 10 32.24 10.87 -42.92
C THR A 10 32.44 12.24 -43.59
N TYR A 11 31.51 12.69 -44.43
CA TYR A 11 31.71 13.90 -45.25
C TYR A 11 31.11 15.17 -44.61
N SER A 12 31.86 16.26 -44.66
CA SER A 12 31.46 17.62 -44.28
C SER A 12 30.64 18.28 -45.41
N PRO A 13 29.75 19.26 -45.14
CA PRO A 13 29.00 20.01 -46.17
C PRO A 13 29.84 20.49 -47.37
N HIS A 14 31.13 20.80 -47.17
CA HIS A 14 32.05 21.23 -48.22
C HIS A 14 32.51 20.10 -49.16
N ASP A 15 32.47 18.84 -48.73
CA ASP A 15 32.89 17.68 -49.53
C ASP A 15 31.79 17.20 -50.50
N PHE A 16 30.54 17.60 -50.26
CA PHE A 16 29.42 17.23 -51.11
C PHE A 16 29.44 17.92 -52.48
N LEU A 17 29.91 19.17 -52.54
CA LEU A 17 29.95 19.99 -53.76
C LEU A 17 30.81 19.39 -54.89
N PRO A 18 32.05 18.91 -54.64
CA PRO A 18 32.83 18.20 -55.66
C PRO A 18 32.23 16.83 -56.02
N ILE A 19 31.63 16.11 -55.06
CA ILE A 19 30.96 14.82 -55.30
C ILE A 19 29.72 14.99 -56.19
N PHE A 20 28.96 16.08 -56.04
CA PHE A 20 27.82 16.40 -56.89
C PHE A 20 28.23 16.85 -58.29
N LYS A 21 29.35 17.57 -58.44
CA LYS A 21 29.92 17.95 -59.75
C LYS A 21 30.45 16.74 -60.55
N ALA A 22 30.94 15.70 -59.87
CA ALA A 22 31.45 14.49 -60.50
C ALA A 22 30.37 13.48 -60.94
N LYS A 23 29.09 13.74 -60.65
CA LYS A 23 27.98 12.81 -60.91
C LYS A 23 27.26 13.13 -62.22
N ASN A 24 26.90 12.09 -62.96
CA ASN A 24 26.09 12.21 -64.17
C ASN A 24 24.65 12.66 -63.85
N LYS A 25 23.99 13.32 -64.81
CA LYS A 25 22.59 13.81 -64.70
C LYS A 25 21.62 12.76 -64.12
N ASN A 26 21.75 11.51 -64.55
CA ASN A 26 20.92 10.40 -64.07
C ASN A 26 21.17 10.01 -62.60
N GLN A 27 22.39 10.19 -62.10
CA GLN A 27 22.73 9.92 -60.70
C GLN A 27 22.23 11.05 -59.78
N LEU A 28 22.32 12.31 -60.24
CA LEU A 28 21.75 13.46 -59.54
C LEU A 28 20.22 13.36 -59.42
N GLN A 29 19.54 12.94 -60.49
CA GLN A 29 18.09 12.70 -60.47
C GLN A 29 17.69 11.63 -59.44
N LYS A 30 18.48 10.55 -59.31
CA LYS A 30 18.23 9.50 -58.29
C LYS A 30 18.38 10.01 -56.86
N ILE A 31 19.39 10.86 -56.61
CA ILE A 31 19.61 11.45 -55.28
C ILE A 31 18.49 12.42 -54.92
N ILE A 32 18.07 13.28 -55.87
CA ILE A 32 16.95 14.21 -55.67
C ILE A 32 15.66 13.44 -55.39
N HIS A 33 15.41 12.35 -56.12
CA HIS A 33 14.24 11.50 -55.90
C HIS A 33 14.24 10.85 -54.51
N SER A 34 15.37 10.29 -54.07
CA SER A 34 15.51 9.71 -52.72
C SER A 34 15.35 10.76 -51.61
N LEU A 35 15.90 11.96 -51.80
CA LEU A 35 15.72 13.06 -50.85
C LEU A 35 14.25 13.50 -50.77
N GLY A 36 13.54 13.52 -51.90
CA GLY A 36 12.11 13.80 -51.95
C GLY A 36 11.28 12.81 -51.13
N ILE A 37 11.62 11.51 -51.20
CA ILE A 37 10.99 10.45 -50.39
C ILE A 37 11.27 10.69 -48.89
N HIS A 38 12.52 10.99 -48.52
CA HIS A 38 12.88 11.25 -47.11
C HIS A 38 12.19 12.51 -46.55
N LEU A 39 12.04 13.57 -47.35
CA LEU A 39 11.35 14.79 -46.95
C LEU A 39 9.84 14.56 -46.76
N ASN A 40 9.21 13.81 -47.66
CA ASN A 40 7.82 13.42 -47.51
C ASN A 40 7.63 12.56 -46.25
N ALA A 41 8.53 11.61 -46.01
CA ALA A 41 8.50 10.80 -44.80
C ALA A 41 8.70 11.63 -43.53
N ALA A 42 9.65 12.56 -43.52
CA ALA A 42 9.87 13.47 -42.40
C ALA A 42 8.65 14.36 -42.12
N LYS A 43 7.95 14.81 -43.17
CA LYS A 43 6.69 15.58 -43.02
C LYS A 43 5.59 14.75 -42.36
N ILE A 44 5.41 13.49 -42.78
CA ILE A 44 4.44 12.57 -42.19
C ILE A 44 4.80 12.29 -40.72
N LEU A 45 6.06 11.97 -40.45
CA LEU A 45 6.53 11.67 -39.10
C LEU A 45 6.44 12.87 -38.15
N SER A 46 6.63 14.09 -38.67
CA SER A 46 6.44 15.33 -37.92
C SER A 46 4.99 15.57 -37.52
N ARG A 47 4.00 15.11 -38.30
CA ARG A 47 2.57 15.18 -37.95
C ARG A 47 2.27 14.37 -36.69
N TYR A 48 2.98 13.26 -36.49
CA TYR A 48 2.82 12.35 -35.36
C TYR A 48 3.85 12.57 -34.24
N ASN A 49 4.47 13.76 -34.20
CA ASN A 49 5.47 14.16 -33.21
C ASN A 49 6.64 13.15 -33.05
N ASN A 50 7.05 12.52 -34.15
CA ASN A 50 8.20 11.61 -34.18
C ASN A 50 9.30 12.18 -35.09
N PRO A 51 10.02 13.24 -34.68
CA PRO A 51 11.07 13.81 -35.49
C PRO A 51 12.27 12.87 -35.58
N ILE A 52 12.57 12.41 -36.80
CA ILE A 52 13.67 11.51 -37.07
C ILE A 52 14.80 12.27 -37.78
N PRO A 53 16.06 12.13 -37.33
CA PRO A 53 17.18 12.80 -37.99
C PRO A 53 17.45 12.21 -39.39
N LEU A 54 17.92 13.06 -40.31
CA LEU A 54 18.22 12.64 -41.70
C LEU A 54 19.17 11.42 -41.77
N ARG A 55 20.08 11.33 -40.80
CA ARG A 55 21.02 10.21 -40.62
C ARG A 55 20.31 8.86 -40.48
N TRP A 56 19.17 8.82 -39.80
CA TRP A 56 18.43 7.59 -39.57
C TRP A 56 17.86 7.04 -40.89
N PHE A 57 17.31 7.88 -41.78
CA PHE A 57 16.81 7.43 -43.09
C PHE A 57 17.89 6.74 -43.94
N LEU A 58 19.12 7.23 -43.85
CA LEU A 58 20.26 6.63 -44.56
C LEU A 58 20.69 5.29 -43.95
N GLN A 59 20.56 5.12 -42.64
CA GLN A 59 20.88 3.87 -41.93
C GLN A 59 19.75 2.84 -42.02
N SER A 60 18.50 3.29 -42.12
CA SER A 60 17.32 2.43 -42.15
C SER A 60 17.01 1.87 -43.54
N ALA A 61 17.58 2.42 -44.61
CA ALA A 61 17.28 2.05 -46.01
C ALA A 61 17.40 0.55 -46.37
N LYS A 62 18.13 -0.25 -45.58
CA LYS A 62 18.22 -1.72 -45.73
C LYS A 62 18.14 -2.47 -44.39
N ASN A 63 17.62 -1.82 -43.35
CA ASN A 63 17.61 -2.36 -42.01
C ASN A 63 16.17 -2.61 -41.54
N TYR A 64 15.72 -3.85 -41.71
CA TYR A 64 14.38 -4.29 -41.30
C TYR A 64 14.10 -4.03 -39.82
N THR A 65 15.08 -4.24 -38.92
CA THR A 65 14.84 -4.08 -37.47
C THR A 65 14.60 -2.63 -37.09
N MET A 66 15.35 -1.69 -37.69
CA MET A 66 15.16 -0.25 -37.47
C MET A 66 13.81 0.22 -38.02
N GLN A 67 13.44 -0.21 -39.23
CA GLN A 67 12.14 0.11 -39.81
C GLN A 67 10.98 -0.45 -38.97
N LYS A 68 11.10 -1.70 -38.49
CA LYS A 68 10.08 -2.35 -37.64
C LYS A 68 9.91 -1.62 -36.31
N GLN A 69 11.01 -1.22 -35.68
CA GLN A 69 10.98 -0.42 -34.45
C GLN A 69 10.27 0.92 -34.67
N LEU A 70 10.50 1.58 -35.80
CA LEU A 70 9.77 2.79 -36.14
C LEU A 70 8.27 2.53 -36.29
N CYS A 71 7.87 1.46 -37.00
CA CYS A 71 6.45 1.10 -37.12
C CYS A 71 5.79 0.88 -35.76
N ILE A 72 6.43 0.11 -34.88
CA ILE A 72 5.92 -0.17 -33.53
C ILE A 72 5.85 1.11 -32.69
N GLN A 73 6.84 2.00 -32.83
CA GLN A 73 6.84 3.29 -32.13
C GLN A 73 5.72 4.19 -32.61
N LEU A 74 5.46 4.25 -33.91
CA LEU A 74 4.35 5.03 -34.47
C LEU A 74 3.00 4.50 -34.02
N SER A 75 2.82 3.18 -33.94
CA SER A 75 1.55 2.58 -33.51
C SER A 75 1.32 2.64 -31.99
N ARG A 76 2.38 2.68 -31.18
CA ARG A 76 2.29 2.69 -29.70
C ARG A 76 2.38 4.08 -29.08
N ARG A 77 3.25 4.97 -29.56
CA ARG A 77 3.39 6.33 -28.99
C ARG A 77 2.16 7.19 -29.23
N THR A 78 1.44 6.97 -30.32
CA THR A 78 0.14 7.61 -30.54
C THR A 78 -0.91 7.22 -29.50
N ASN A 79 -0.67 6.17 -28.69
CA ASN A 79 -1.49 5.85 -27.51
C ASN A 79 -1.05 6.58 -26.22
N ASP A 80 0.17 7.10 -26.14
CA ASP A 80 0.86 7.47 -24.87
C ASP A 80 1.07 8.99 -24.69
N PHE A 81 0.62 9.81 -25.65
CA PHE A 81 0.75 11.28 -25.56
C PHE A 81 -0.44 11.92 -24.81
N GLU A 82 -0.18 12.35 -23.57
CA GLU A 82 -1.03 13.22 -22.72
C GLU A 82 -0.55 14.69 -22.69
N VAL A 83 0.22 15.15 -23.69
CA VAL A 83 0.70 16.54 -23.70
C VAL A 83 -0.17 17.35 -24.66
N ASP A 84 -1.00 18.24 -24.08
CA ASP A 84 -1.91 19.20 -24.72
C ASP A 84 -3.28 18.71 -25.24
N GLY A 85 -3.82 17.63 -24.67
CA GLY A 85 -5.28 17.38 -24.75
C GLY A 85 -5.85 17.00 -26.13
N GLU A 86 -5.01 16.75 -27.13
CA GLU A 86 -5.43 16.12 -28.38
C GLU A 86 -5.06 14.63 -28.33
N HIS A 87 -5.92 13.83 -27.67
CA HIS A 87 -5.93 12.40 -27.96
C HIS A 87 -6.30 12.21 -29.43
N PHE A 88 -5.93 11.07 -30.02
CA PHE A 88 -6.68 10.54 -31.16
C PHE A 88 -8.10 10.20 -30.67
N GLU A 89 -8.95 11.22 -30.60
CA GLU A 89 -10.34 11.10 -30.17
C GLU A 89 -11.14 10.31 -31.21
N ASN A 90 -10.76 10.41 -32.48
CA ASN A 90 -11.52 9.89 -33.61
C ASN A 90 -10.87 8.65 -34.26
N GLU A 91 -11.69 7.64 -34.54
CA GLU A 91 -11.30 6.43 -35.31
C GLU A 91 -10.73 6.79 -36.71
N SER A 92 -11.17 7.90 -37.28
CA SER A 92 -10.70 8.42 -38.59
C SER A 92 -9.22 8.77 -38.62
N GLU A 93 -8.66 9.28 -37.52
CA GLU A 93 -7.25 9.69 -37.45
C GLU A 93 -6.31 8.46 -37.42
N TRP A 94 -6.79 7.35 -36.84
CA TRP A 94 -6.09 6.06 -36.87
C TRP A 94 -6.07 5.44 -38.27
N ILE A 95 -7.18 5.56 -39.00
CA ILE A 95 -7.24 5.15 -40.41
C ILE A 95 -6.27 6.00 -41.24
N GLN A 96 -6.19 7.31 -40.97
CA GLN A 96 -5.24 8.19 -41.62
C GLN A 96 -3.78 7.82 -41.31
N LEU A 97 -3.47 7.45 -40.07
CA LEU A 97 -2.13 6.95 -39.70
C LEU A 97 -1.77 5.67 -40.47
N LEU A 98 -2.71 4.74 -40.60
CA LEU A 98 -2.48 3.51 -41.37
C LEU A 98 -2.22 3.82 -42.85
N GLU A 99 -2.97 4.74 -43.45
CA GLU A 99 -2.72 5.20 -44.83
C GLU A 99 -1.38 5.91 -44.96
N ASP A 100 -1.02 6.78 -44.00
CA ASP A 100 0.28 7.44 -43.96
C ASP A 100 1.43 6.41 -43.81
N MET A 101 1.24 5.30 -43.07
CA MET A 101 2.20 4.20 -42.99
C MET A 101 2.33 3.42 -44.31
N LYS A 102 1.24 3.25 -45.07
CA LYS A 102 1.31 2.68 -46.43
C LYS A 102 2.06 3.60 -47.39
N ILE A 103 1.84 4.91 -47.30
CA ILE A 103 2.59 5.91 -48.08
C ILE A 103 4.08 5.86 -47.75
N LEU A 104 4.44 5.65 -46.47
CA LEU A 104 5.84 5.49 -46.03
C LEU A 104 6.50 4.21 -46.57
N GLN A 105 5.72 3.17 -46.89
CA GLN A 105 6.22 1.96 -47.55
C GLN A 105 6.42 2.15 -49.05
N GLY A 106 5.49 2.86 -49.71
CA GLY A 106 5.62 3.33 -51.09
C GLY A 106 6.02 2.24 -52.09
N ASP A 107 5.30 1.11 -52.11
CA ASP A 107 5.55 -0.06 -52.95
C ASP A 107 6.98 -0.61 -52.84
N GLY A 108 7.54 -0.63 -51.63
CA GLY A 108 8.89 -1.13 -51.36
C GLY A 108 10.02 -0.14 -51.71
N ARG A 109 9.68 1.07 -52.16
CA ARG A 109 10.64 2.14 -52.48
C ARG A 109 10.65 3.27 -51.46
N GLY A 110 9.78 3.21 -50.46
CA GLY A 110 9.70 4.16 -49.36
C GLY A 110 10.68 3.88 -48.24
N VAL A 111 10.58 4.67 -47.17
CA VAL A 111 11.41 4.55 -45.96
C VAL A 111 11.17 3.23 -45.20
N LEU A 112 9.96 2.67 -45.34
CA LEU A 112 9.57 1.36 -44.78
C LEU A 112 9.59 0.25 -45.85
N GLY A 113 10.40 0.41 -46.91
CA GLY A 113 10.37 -0.46 -48.08
C GLY A 113 10.74 -1.93 -47.82
N GLU A 114 11.42 -2.25 -46.70
CA GLU A 114 11.78 -3.63 -46.33
C GLU A 114 10.64 -4.36 -45.61
N ILE A 115 9.58 -3.65 -45.21
CA ILE A 115 8.41 -4.24 -44.54
C ILE A 115 7.32 -4.47 -45.58
N SER A 116 6.76 -5.69 -45.60
CA SER A 116 5.59 -5.99 -46.44
C SER A 116 4.36 -5.21 -45.94
N ILE A 117 3.38 -5.00 -46.82
CA ILE A 117 2.10 -4.38 -46.44
C ILE A 117 1.45 -5.19 -45.30
N GLU A 118 1.47 -6.53 -45.41
CA GLU A 118 1.02 -7.44 -44.35
C GLU A 118 1.74 -7.16 -43.02
N GLY A 119 3.07 -6.99 -43.04
CA GLY A 119 3.85 -6.66 -41.84
C GLY A 119 3.52 -5.29 -41.24
N ILE A 120 3.06 -4.32 -42.04
CA ILE A 120 2.58 -3.03 -41.53
C ILE A 120 1.29 -3.24 -40.75
N TYR A 121 0.32 -3.98 -41.30
CA TYR A 121 -0.91 -4.33 -40.61
C TYR A 121 -0.63 -5.09 -39.30
N GLU A 122 0.25 -6.08 -39.31
CA GLU A 122 0.62 -6.84 -38.10
C GLU A 122 1.17 -5.94 -36.99
N ASN A 123 2.16 -5.08 -37.32
CA ASN A 123 2.77 -4.21 -36.33
C ASN A 123 1.81 -3.10 -35.86
N PHE A 124 0.98 -2.57 -36.76
CA PHE A 124 -0.02 -1.55 -36.45
C PHE A 124 -1.07 -2.09 -35.48
N ILE A 125 -1.65 -3.26 -35.78
CA ILE A 125 -2.69 -3.89 -34.94
C ILE A 125 -2.09 -4.34 -33.61
N SER A 126 -0.85 -4.84 -33.59
CA SER A 126 -0.15 -5.17 -32.34
C SER A 126 0.10 -3.95 -31.45
N GLY A 127 0.10 -2.73 -32.02
CA GLY A 127 0.16 -1.49 -31.27
C GLY A 127 -1.20 -0.90 -30.92
N LEU A 128 -2.28 -1.33 -31.58
CA LEU A 128 -3.61 -0.76 -31.44
C LEU A 128 -4.35 -1.42 -30.28
N LEU A 129 -4.61 -0.66 -29.21
CA LEU A 129 -5.33 -1.14 -28.03
C LEU A 129 -6.87 -1.12 -28.20
N LYS A 130 -7.39 -0.63 -29.33
CA LYS A 130 -8.83 -0.50 -29.60
C LYS A 130 -9.35 -1.68 -30.44
N PHE A 131 -9.92 -2.69 -29.78
CA PHE A 131 -10.46 -3.90 -30.42
C PHE A 131 -11.55 -3.65 -31.46
N ARG A 132 -12.39 -2.63 -31.27
CA ARG A 132 -13.46 -2.28 -32.22
C ARG A 132 -12.88 -1.83 -33.56
N LEU A 133 -11.98 -0.87 -33.52
CA LEU A 133 -11.29 -0.37 -34.70
C LEU A 133 -10.41 -1.45 -35.34
N ALA A 134 -9.71 -2.25 -34.54
CA ALA A 134 -8.94 -3.38 -35.04
C ALA A 134 -9.83 -4.36 -35.84
N ARG A 135 -11.04 -4.64 -35.36
CA ARG A 135 -12.02 -5.49 -36.04
C ARG A 135 -12.47 -4.88 -37.37
N GLU A 136 -12.77 -3.59 -37.41
CA GLU A 136 -13.20 -2.89 -38.63
C GLU A 136 -12.08 -2.86 -39.69
N ILE A 137 -10.82 -2.70 -39.27
CA ILE A 137 -9.66 -2.71 -40.18
C ILE A 137 -9.33 -4.13 -40.67
N LEU A 138 -9.49 -5.14 -39.83
CA LEU A 138 -9.15 -6.54 -40.15
C LEU A 138 -10.24 -7.29 -40.92
N LEU A 139 -11.50 -6.95 -40.68
CA LEU A 139 -12.68 -7.61 -41.25
C LEU A 139 -13.55 -6.57 -41.99
N PRO A 140 -13.05 -5.96 -43.09
CA PRO A 140 -13.86 -5.07 -43.91
C PRO A 140 -15.00 -5.86 -44.57
N THR A 141 -16.21 -5.30 -44.57
CA THR A 141 -17.41 -5.96 -45.12
C THR A 141 -17.37 -6.12 -46.64
N ASP A 142 -16.63 -5.23 -47.33
CA ASP A 142 -16.67 -5.08 -48.79
C ASP A 142 -15.34 -5.45 -49.49
N GLU A 143 -14.26 -5.67 -48.75
CA GLU A 143 -12.91 -5.92 -49.29
C GLU A 143 -12.33 -7.27 -48.84
N SER A 144 -11.33 -7.77 -49.56
CA SER A 144 -10.57 -8.94 -49.13
C SER A 144 -9.77 -8.63 -47.88
N HIS A 145 -9.81 -9.54 -46.90
CA HIS A 145 -9.07 -9.43 -45.65
C HIS A 145 -7.58 -9.10 -45.88
N PRO A 146 -7.05 -8.03 -45.24
CA PRO A 146 -5.67 -7.60 -45.43
C PRO A 146 -4.64 -8.58 -44.85
N LEU A 147 -5.07 -9.46 -43.95
CA LEU A 147 -4.26 -10.50 -43.33
C LEU A 147 -4.98 -11.84 -43.41
N LYS A 148 -4.19 -12.93 -43.49
CA LYS A 148 -4.72 -14.29 -43.40
C LYS A 148 -5.35 -14.51 -42.03
N MET A 149 -6.46 -15.26 -41.99
CA MET A 149 -7.19 -15.53 -40.76
C MET A 149 -6.29 -16.12 -39.65
N ASP A 150 -5.37 -17.03 -40.01
CA ASP A 150 -4.42 -17.64 -39.06
C ASP A 150 -3.49 -16.62 -38.39
N ILE A 151 -3.12 -15.54 -39.09
CA ILE A 151 -2.24 -14.49 -38.56
C ILE A 151 -3.07 -13.55 -37.69
N THR A 152 -4.26 -13.18 -38.15
CA THR A 152 -5.21 -12.36 -37.39
C THR A 152 -5.58 -13.02 -36.06
N GLU A 153 -5.86 -14.32 -36.06
CA GLU A 153 -6.14 -15.08 -34.84
C GLU A 153 -4.95 -15.04 -33.88
N LYS A 154 -3.73 -15.26 -34.36
CA LYS A 154 -2.51 -15.16 -33.54
C LYS A 154 -2.34 -13.76 -32.94
N LEU A 155 -2.60 -12.71 -33.71
CA LEU A 155 -2.52 -11.33 -33.22
C LEU A 155 -3.55 -11.07 -32.12
N VAL A 156 -4.79 -11.50 -32.31
CA VAL A 156 -5.86 -11.34 -31.30
C VAL A 156 -5.56 -12.14 -30.04
N ILE A 157 -5.05 -13.37 -30.16
CA ILE A 157 -4.63 -14.20 -29.02
C ILE A 157 -3.45 -13.54 -28.28
N ASN A 158 -2.45 -13.04 -29.00
CA ASN A 158 -1.31 -12.37 -28.39
C ASN A 158 -1.72 -11.07 -27.70
N ALA A 159 -2.59 -10.27 -28.31
CA ALA A 159 -3.16 -9.10 -27.69
C ALA A 159 -3.96 -9.48 -26.44
N SER A 160 -4.84 -10.48 -26.52
CA SER A 160 -5.60 -10.98 -25.37
C SER A 160 -4.69 -11.49 -24.25
N ARG A 161 -3.55 -12.12 -24.56
CA ARG A 161 -2.56 -12.56 -23.57
C ARG A 161 -1.82 -11.38 -22.97
N GLU A 162 -1.39 -10.41 -23.78
CA GLU A 162 -0.79 -9.17 -23.27
C GLU A 162 -1.77 -8.42 -22.36
N PHE A 163 -3.06 -8.39 -22.70
CA PHE A 163 -4.11 -7.85 -21.83
C PHE A 163 -4.30 -8.68 -20.57
N PHE A 164 -4.32 -10.01 -20.65
CA PHE A 164 -4.50 -10.90 -19.51
C PHE A 164 -3.30 -10.91 -18.55
N ASP A 165 -2.08 -10.94 -19.08
CA ASP A 165 -0.84 -10.92 -18.30
C ASP A 165 -0.59 -9.55 -17.67
N ASN A 166 -1.09 -8.48 -18.31
CA ASN A 166 -1.15 -7.15 -17.69
C ASN A 166 -2.38 -6.97 -16.79
N ALA A 167 -3.38 -7.85 -16.85
CA ALA A 167 -4.58 -7.77 -16.03
C ALA A 167 -4.30 -8.29 -14.61
N THR A 168 -4.35 -7.38 -13.66
CA THR A 168 -4.01 -7.66 -12.26
C THR A 168 -5.15 -8.23 -11.40
N SER A 169 -6.39 -8.36 -11.90
CA SER A 169 -7.48 -9.12 -11.26
C SER A 169 -8.66 -9.37 -12.20
N GLY A 170 -9.49 -10.38 -11.93
CA GLY A 170 -10.70 -10.71 -12.69
C GLY A 170 -11.88 -9.74 -12.52
N ASN A 171 -11.76 -8.67 -11.72
CA ASN A 171 -12.80 -7.65 -11.55
C ASN A 171 -12.20 -6.24 -11.76
N MET A 172 -12.25 -5.78 -13.02
CA MET A 172 -11.26 -4.85 -13.59
C MET A 172 -11.38 -3.39 -13.13
N ASN A 173 -12.55 -2.88 -12.77
CA ASN A 173 -12.68 -1.41 -12.62
C ASN A 173 -12.48 -0.90 -11.18
N HIS A 174 -12.98 -1.62 -10.17
CA HIS A 174 -13.01 -1.06 -8.81
C HIS A 174 -11.69 -1.25 -8.06
N ALA A 175 -11.00 -2.38 -8.26
CA ALA A 175 -9.73 -2.67 -7.61
C ALA A 175 -8.58 -1.79 -8.14
N GLU A 176 -8.62 -1.47 -9.43
CA GLU A 176 -7.63 -0.60 -10.06
C GLU A 176 -7.81 0.86 -9.62
N ILE A 177 -9.06 1.36 -9.58
CA ILE A 177 -9.36 2.69 -9.04
C ILE A 177 -8.88 2.81 -7.58
N GLU A 178 -9.17 1.84 -6.73
CA GLU A 178 -8.71 1.86 -5.33
C GLU A 178 -7.19 1.84 -5.21
N LEU A 179 -6.48 1.07 -6.03
CA LEU A 179 -5.03 1.02 -6.00
C LEU A 179 -4.41 2.34 -6.50
N ILE A 180 -5.02 2.99 -7.49
CA ILE A 180 -4.65 4.33 -7.95
C ILE A 180 -4.86 5.34 -6.83
N GLU A 181 -6.00 5.29 -6.14
CA GLU A 181 -6.29 6.15 -4.99
C GLU A 181 -5.28 5.92 -3.84
N ALA A 182 -4.93 4.67 -3.54
CA ALA A 182 -3.91 4.34 -2.54
C ALA A 182 -2.53 4.84 -2.96
N THR A 183 -2.19 4.70 -4.23
CA THR A 183 -0.93 5.18 -4.80
C THR A 183 -0.83 6.70 -4.72
N HIS A 184 -1.93 7.40 -5.02
CA HIS A 184 -2.02 8.85 -4.87
C HIS A 184 -1.81 9.25 -3.41
N ALA A 185 -2.52 8.62 -2.48
CA ALA A 185 -2.39 8.89 -1.05
C ALA A 185 -0.96 8.66 -0.53
N LEU A 186 -0.30 7.57 -0.93
CA LEU A 186 1.09 7.28 -0.55
C LEU A 186 2.09 8.28 -1.16
N SER A 187 1.84 8.71 -2.40
CA SER A 187 2.70 9.67 -3.11
C SER A 187 2.56 11.08 -2.57
N GLU A 188 1.35 11.51 -2.19
CA GLU A 188 1.09 12.78 -1.53
C GLU A 188 1.84 12.89 -0.20
N LYS A 189 1.92 11.77 0.53
CA LYS A 189 2.70 11.61 1.76
C LYS A 189 4.21 11.45 1.49
N LYS A 190 4.72 11.70 0.28
CA LYS A 190 6.18 11.74 -0.03
C LYS A 190 7.02 10.61 0.58
N ILE A 191 6.45 9.41 0.68
CA ILE A 191 7.13 8.28 1.31
C ILE A 191 8.23 7.79 0.37
N CYS A 192 9.33 7.31 0.95
CA CYS A 192 10.47 6.80 0.21
C CYS A 192 10.44 5.25 0.18
N TYR A 193 10.63 4.67 -1.02
CA TYR A 193 10.76 3.21 -1.20
C TYR A 193 12.05 2.69 -0.57
N GLN A 194 13.12 3.47 -0.72
CA GLN A 194 14.42 3.31 -0.08
C GLN A 194 14.91 4.68 0.37
N PRO A 195 15.85 4.80 1.32
CA PRO A 195 16.38 6.10 1.71
C PRO A 195 16.79 6.93 0.49
N GLY A 196 16.10 8.05 0.27
CA GLY A 196 16.33 8.98 -0.85
C GLY A 196 15.65 8.63 -2.19
N VAL A 197 14.96 7.49 -2.32
CA VAL A 197 14.22 7.11 -3.53
C VAL A 197 12.72 7.25 -3.29
N PRO A 198 12.00 8.15 -3.99
CA PRO A 198 10.56 8.29 -3.84
C PRO A 198 9.83 7.01 -4.28
N ILE A 199 8.69 6.73 -3.63
CA ILE A 199 7.83 5.63 -4.07
C ILE A 199 7.23 5.96 -5.43
N HIS A 200 7.30 4.99 -6.35
CA HIS A 200 6.62 5.04 -7.64
C HIS A 200 5.49 4.00 -7.69
N PRO A 201 4.42 4.24 -8.47
CA PRO A 201 3.31 3.29 -8.64
C PRO A 201 3.77 1.86 -8.98
N LEU A 202 4.80 1.74 -9.82
CA LEU A 202 5.38 0.45 -10.21
C LEU A 202 5.95 -0.33 -9.01
N HIS A 203 6.58 0.36 -8.05
CA HIS A 203 7.13 -0.28 -6.85
C HIS A 203 6.02 -0.82 -5.94
N ILE A 204 4.91 -0.10 -5.80
CA ILE A 204 3.74 -0.57 -5.06
C ILE A 204 3.16 -1.81 -5.74
N ARG A 205 3.05 -1.77 -7.07
CA ARG A 205 2.49 -2.86 -7.88
C ARG A 205 3.28 -4.17 -7.78
N ILE A 206 4.61 -4.10 -7.82
CA ILE A 206 5.51 -5.28 -7.82
C ILE A 206 5.76 -5.81 -6.40
N SER A 207 5.46 -5.03 -5.35
CA SER A 207 5.75 -5.43 -3.98
C SER A 207 5.00 -6.71 -3.54
N PRO A 208 5.69 -7.66 -2.88
CA PRO A 208 5.06 -8.88 -2.38
C PRO A 208 4.24 -8.63 -1.12
N ASN A 209 4.65 -7.68 -0.27
CA ASN A 209 3.93 -7.27 0.92
C ASN A 209 3.69 -5.75 0.87
N ARG A 210 2.42 -5.37 0.66
CA ARG A 210 2.03 -3.96 0.54
C ARG A 210 1.83 -3.29 1.91
N LEU A 211 1.69 -4.07 2.99
CA LEU A 211 1.60 -3.53 4.36
C LEU A 211 2.89 -2.83 4.79
N ASP A 212 4.04 -3.19 4.21
CA ASP A 212 5.33 -2.54 4.49
C ASP A 212 5.30 -1.03 4.15
N PHE A 213 4.43 -0.61 3.21
CA PHE A 213 4.25 0.81 2.92
C PHE A 213 3.50 1.55 4.03
N ILE A 214 2.60 0.87 4.74
CA ILE A 214 1.89 1.43 5.90
C ILE A 214 2.87 1.58 7.06
N ASP A 215 3.70 0.58 7.31
CA ASP A 215 4.73 0.64 8.35
C ASP A 215 5.70 1.81 8.10
N ARG A 216 6.13 1.99 6.84
CA ARG A 216 6.96 3.14 6.44
C ARG A 216 6.23 4.47 6.56
N LEU A 217 4.95 4.53 6.22
CA LEU A 217 4.12 5.73 6.40
C LEU A 217 4.10 6.14 7.87
N LEU A 218 3.81 5.20 8.77
CA LEU A 218 3.74 5.42 10.21
C LEU A 218 5.10 5.69 10.86
N SER A 219 6.19 5.28 10.20
CA SER A 219 7.55 5.63 10.62
C SER A 219 7.99 7.01 10.14
N THR A 220 7.42 7.48 9.03
CA THR A 220 7.73 8.81 8.45
C THR A 220 6.89 9.91 9.08
N TYR A 221 5.63 9.61 9.42
CA TYR A 221 4.67 10.55 9.97
C TYR A 221 4.22 10.11 11.36
N GLU A 222 4.75 10.79 12.39
CA GLU A 222 4.42 10.51 13.78
C GLU A 222 2.93 10.72 14.09
N ASP A 223 2.27 11.72 13.50
CA ASP A 223 0.84 11.99 13.76
C ASP A 223 -0.14 11.06 13.02
N ALA A 224 0.34 10.20 12.12
CA ALA A 224 -0.53 9.41 11.25
C ALA A 224 -1.39 8.40 12.03
N TYR A 225 -0.98 7.99 13.23
CA TYR A 225 -1.76 7.07 14.07
C TYR A 225 -3.05 7.70 14.63
N ARG A 226 -3.18 9.03 14.60
CA ARG A 226 -4.36 9.75 15.13
C ARG A 226 -5.63 9.57 14.30
N ASP A 227 -5.50 9.13 13.05
CA ASP A 227 -6.64 8.76 12.21
C ASP A 227 -6.54 7.29 11.78
N PRO A 228 -6.88 6.35 12.69
CA PRO A 228 -6.86 4.91 12.40
C PRO A 228 -7.72 4.54 11.20
N ASN A 229 -8.86 5.21 11.02
CA ASN A 229 -9.83 4.91 9.97
C ASN A 229 -9.26 5.17 8.58
N SER A 230 -8.49 6.25 8.40
CA SER A 230 -7.83 6.54 7.13
C SER A 230 -6.76 5.51 6.79
N ILE A 231 -5.98 5.07 7.79
CA ILE A 231 -4.94 4.05 7.59
C ILE A 231 -5.54 2.67 7.28
N ILE A 232 -6.61 2.28 7.97
CA ILE A 232 -7.33 1.03 7.68
C ILE A 232 -7.94 1.08 6.27
N LYS A 233 -8.55 2.20 5.88
CA LYS A 233 -9.04 2.41 4.50
C LYS A 233 -7.92 2.36 3.46
N LEU A 234 -6.73 2.84 3.79
CA LEU A 234 -5.58 2.75 2.90
C LEU A 234 -5.14 1.29 2.73
N ALA A 235 -5.16 0.50 3.80
CA ALA A 235 -4.88 -0.95 3.74
C ALA A 235 -5.88 -1.70 2.86
N THR A 236 -7.18 -1.41 2.98
CA THR A 236 -8.20 -2.04 2.14
C THR A 236 -7.99 -1.69 0.66
N LYS A 237 -7.68 -0.42 0.36
CA LYS A 237 -7.38 0.06 -1.00
C LYS A 237 -6.08 -0.51 -1.59
N LEU A 238 -5.11 -0.90 -0.76
CA LEU A 238 -3.87 -1.56 -1.20
C LEU A 238 -4.08 -3.01 -1.67
N GLY A 239 -5.26 -3.58 -1.40
CA GLY A 239 -5.65 -4.93 -1.85
C GLY A 239 -6.02 -5.89 -0.72
N TYR A 240 -5.98 -5.47 0.54
CA TYR A 240 -6.35 -6.30 1.70
C TYR A 240 -7.86 -6.20 2.00
N ARG A 241 -8.69 -6.45 0.99
CA ARG A 241 -10.15 -6.40 1.16
C ARG A 241 -10.62 -7.63 1.94
N ASN A 242 -11.37 -7.41 3.01
CA ASN A 242 -11.91 -8.45 3.90
C ASN A 242 -10.85 -9.36 4.55
N ASP A 243 -9.57 -8.98 4.50
CA ASP A 243 -8.49 -9.69 5.20
C ASP A 243 -8.38 -9.16 6.63
N LYS A 244 -9.00 -9.90 7.56
CA LYS A 244 -8.99 -9.54 8.97
C LYS A 244 -7.61 -9.70 9.62
N VAL A 245 -6.74 -10.57 9.07
CA VAL A 245 -5.36 -10.72 9.58
C VAL A 245 -4.56 -9.48 9.23
N ALA A 246 -4.72 -8.95 8.01
CA ALA A 246 -4.12 -7.69 7.62
C ALA A 246 -4.66 -6.50 8.45
N GLU A 247 -5.96 -6.47 8.73
CA GLU A 247 -6.57 -5.46 9.61
C GLU A 247 -5.93 -5.47 11.00
N VAL A 248 -5.80 -6.64 11.64
CA VAL A 248 -5.13 -6.79 12.93
C VAL A 248 -3.67 -6.34 12.88
N LYS A 249 -2.93 -6.67 11.81
CA LYS A 249 -1.54 -6.22 11.64
C LYS A 249 -1.44 -4.70 11.52
N VAL A 250 -2.35 -4.06 10.79
CA VAL A 250 -2.40 -2.60 10.67
C VAL A 250 -2.72 -1.94 12.01
N MET A 251 -3.66 -2.50 12.78
CA MET A 251 -3.95 -2.02 14.13
C MET A 251 -2.74 -2.18 15.06
N ALA A 252 -1.98 -3.27 14.94
CA ALA A 252 -0.73 -3.45 15.68
C ALA A 252 0.32 -2.40 15.29
N MET A 253 0.47 -2.09 14.00
CA MET A 253 1.37 -1.03 13.53
C MET A 253 0.94 0.36 14.05
N LEU A 254 -0.37 0.63 14.13
CA LEU A 254 -0.90 1.88 14.70
C LEU A 254 -0.61 2.01 16.20
N ALA A 255 -0.79 0.93 16.96
CA ALA A 255 -0.46 0.89 18.38
C ALA A 255 1.05 1.09 18.61
N ASP A 256 1.90 0.48 17.77
CA ASP A 256 3.35 0.64 17.81
C ASP A 256 3.78 2.08 17.47
N ALA A 257 3.13 2.72 16.50
CA ALA A 257 3.34 4.13 16.19
C ALA A 257 2.95 5.05 17.36
N ALA A 258 1.81 4.77 18.02
CA ALA A 258 1.38 5.51 19.22
C ALA A 258 2.36 5.31 20.39
N LEU A 259 2.93 4.11 20.54
CA LEU A 259 3.96 3.83 21.54
C LEU A 259 5.23 4.66 21.32
N ARG A 260 5.69 4.80 20.06
CA ARG A 260 6.86 5.64 19.74
C ARG A 260 6.67 7.10 20.16
N ASP A 261 5.46 7.62 20.06
CA ASP A 261 5.10 8.97 20.49
C ASP A 261 4.77 9.07 22.00
N ASN A 262 4.97 7.99 22.77
CA ASN A 262 4.57 7.88 24.19
C ASN A 262 3.08 8.16 24.44
N ASN A 263 2.22 8.00 23.43
CA ASN A 263 0.79 8.15 23.56
C ASN A 263 0.16 6.82 24.01
N PHE A 264 0.32 6.56 25.30
CA PHE A 264 -0.11 5.36 25.99
C PHE A 264 -1.63 5.14 25.99
N VAL A 265 -2.41 6.21 25.93
CA VAL A 265 -3.88 6.14 25.91
C VAL A 265 -4.36 5.59 24.58
N THR A 266 -3.90 6.17 23.46
CA THR A 266 -4.28 5.68 22.13
C THR A 266 -3.72 4.28 21.85
N ALA A 267 -2.51 3.97 22.33
CA ALA A 267 -1.94 2.63 22.24
C ALA A 267 -2.78 1.58 22.99
N TYR A 268 -3.33 1.94 24.15
CA TYR A 268 -4.22 1.08 24.91
C TYR A 268 -5.56 0.86 24.19
N ASP A 269 -6.22 1.94 23.77
CA ASP A 269 -7.52 1.86 23.09
C ASP A 269 -7.44 1.03 21.81
N THR A 270 -6.39 1.25 21.00
CA THR A 270 -6.13 0.45 19.78
C THR A 270 -5.87 -1.02 20.08
N CYS A 271 -5.17 -1.36 21.17
CA CYS A 271 -4.99 -2.75 21.60
C CYS A 271 -6.31 -3.40 22.04
N VAL A 272 -7.17 -2.66 22.76
CA VAL A 272 -8.49 -3.16 23.17
C VAL A 272 -9.35 -3.47 21.94
N ASP A 273 -9.39 -2.54 20.99
CA ASP A 273 -10.13 -2.71 19.73
C ASP A 273 -9.59 -3.91 18.94
N LEU A 274 -8.27 -4.05 18.86
CA LEU A 274 -7.60 -5.16 18.20
C LEU A 274 -8.02 -6.52 18.80
N VAL A 275 -8.07 -6.61 20.14
CA VAL A 275 -8.48 -7.84 20.84
C VAL A 275 -9.97 -8.14 20.61
N ASN A 276 -10.81 -7.11 20.48
CA ASN A 276 -12.23 -7.28 20.16
C ASN A 276 -12.43 -7.87 18.75
N VAL A 277 -11.65 -7.41 17.76
CA VAL A 277 -11.65 -7.98 16.41
C VAL A 277 -11.26 -9.46 16.43
N ILE A 278 -10.23 -9.83 17.21
CA ILE A 278 -9.80 -11.24 17.36
C ILE A 278 -10.87 -12.09 18.03
N LYS A 279 -11.51 -11.61 19.09
CA LYS A 279 -12.62 -12.33 19.73
C LYS A 279 -13.79 -12.56 18.77
N ALA A 280 -14.08 -11.58 17.92
CA ALA A 280 -15.09 -11.71 16.86
C ALA A 280 -14.69 -12.72 15.78
N MET A 281 -13.40 -12.81 15.43
CA MET A 281 -12.88 -13.87 14.54
C MET A 281 -13.00 -15.25 15.19
N ALA A 282 -12.59 -15.39 16.45
CA ALA A 282 -12.64 -16.65 17.18
C ALA A 282 -14.09 -17.17 17.35
N SER A 283 -15.06 -16.27 17.55
CA SER A 283 -16.46 -16.65 17.68
C SER A 283 -17.10 -17.08 16.35
N ALA A 284 -16.68 -16.50 15.23
CA ALA A 284 -17.13 -16.87 13.89
C ALA A 284 -16.58 -18.24 13.44
N ASN A 285 -15.38 -18.60 13.90
CA ASN A 285 -14.62 -19.75 13.39
C ASN A 285 -14.66 -21.00 14.29
N LYS A 286 -15.74 -21.21 15.06
CA LYS A 286 -15.89 -22.33 16.02
C LYS A 286 -15.89 -23.75 15.43
N GLY A 287 -15.62 -23.92 14.12
CA GLY A 287 -15.71 -25.20 13.40
C GLY A 287 -14.39 -25.80 12.90
N ASP A 288 -13.30 -25.01 12.79
CA ASP A 288 -12.07 -25.46 12.12
C ASP A 288 -10.92 -25.63 13.14
N ASN A 289 -10.39 -26.84 13.24
CA ASN A 289 -9.45 -27.25 14.29
C ASN A 289 -8.03 -26.66 14.15
N GLU A 290 -7.66 -26.05 13.02
CA GLU A 290 -6.35 -25.40 12.84
C GLU A 290 -6.45 -24.16 11.93
N ASN A 291 -7.02 -23.07 12.45
CA ASN A 291 -7.07 -21.80 11.73
C ASN A 291 -5.71 -21.10 11.78
N THR A 292 -4.90 -21.33 10.75
CA THR A 292 -3.60 -20.67 10.54
C THR A 292 -3.74 -19.14 10.58
N GLU A 293 -4.83 -18.60 10.05
CA GLU A 293 -5.13 -17.15 10.08
C GLU A 293 -5.33 -16.59 11.49
N LEU A 294 -6.03 -17.33 12.35
CA LEU A 294 -6.25 -16.94 13.74
C LEU A 294 -4.94 -16.99 14.53
N ALA A 295 -4.09 -17.99 14.28
CA ALA A 295 -2.78 -18.09 14.89
C ALA A 295 -1.88 -16.89 14.50
N LEU A 296 -1.87 -16.49 13.22
CA LEU A 296 -1.13 -15.32 12.74
C LEU A 296 -1.66 -14.01 13.34
N ALA A 297 -2.98 -13.85 13.46
CA ALA A 297 -3.59 -12.68 14.09
C ALA A 297 -3.28 -12.62 15.60
N ASN A 298 -3.38 -13.75 16.29
CA ASN A 298 -3.01 -13.86 17.71
C ASN A 298 -1.53 -13.51 17.91
N ASP A 299 -0.65 -13.98 17.02
CA ASP A 299 0.79 -13.71 17.09
C ASP A 299 1.13 -12.21 17.01
N ALA A 300 0.48 -11.47 16.11
CA ALA A 300 0.64 -10.02 16.04
C ALA A 300 0.09 -9.32 17.30
N ALA A 301 -1.04 -9.81 17.82
CA ALA A 301 -1.76 -9.19 18.92
C ALA A 301 -1.08 -9.33 20.28
N TRP A 302 -0.62 -10.53 20.65
CA TRP A 302 0.01 -10.72 21.94
C TRP A 302 1.30 -9.92 22.05
N ARG A 303 2.06 -9.81 20.94
CA ARG A 303 3.31 -9.04 20.89
C ARG A 303 3.07 -7.57 21.16
N ILE A 304 2.11 -6.96 20.47
CA ILE A 304 1.85 -5.53 20.66
C ILE A 304 1.27 -5.24 22.04
N CYS A 305 0.34 -6.06 22.54
CA CYS A 305 -0.19 -5.90 23.90
C CYS A 305 0.92 -6.06 24.96
N TYR A 306 1.86 -6.97 24.75
CA TYR A 306 3.02 -7.15 25.61
C TYR A 306 3.96 -5.93 25.56
N GLU A 307 4.30 -5.44 24.37
CA GLU A 307 5.20 -4.29 24.20
C GLU A 307 4.63 -3.00 24.80
N VAL A 308 3.30 -2.78 24.70
CA VAL A 308 2.63 -1.66 25.38
C VAL A 308 2.68 -1.84 26.90
N ALA A 309 2.34 -3.03 27.40
CA ALA A 309 2.26 -3.28 28.84
C ALA A 309 3.62 -3.25 29.55
N LYS A 310 4.70 -3.59 28.84
CA LYS A 310 6.08 -3.63 29.37
C LYS A 310 6.66 -2.24 29.68
N GLN A 311 6.11 -1.16 29.11
CA GLN A 311 6.68 0.17 29.27
C GLN A 311 6.57 0.68 30.72
N GLU A 312 7.69 0.99 31.36
CA GLU A 312 7.73 1.48 32.75
C GLU A 312 7.17 2.91 32.89
N ASN A 313 7.18 3.69 31.80
CA ASN A 313 6.69 5.07 31.77
C ASN A 313 5.15 5.19 31.80
N TYR A 314 4.45 4.06 31.69
CA TYR A 314 3.01 4.00 31.68
C TYR A 314 2.46 4.22 33.10
N ARG A 315 1.68 5.27 33.30
CA ARG A 315 1.23 5.69 34.65
C ARG A 315 0.12 4.82 35.22
N ASP A 316 -0.71 4.24 34.36
CA ASP A 316 -1.91 3.51 34.76
C ASP A 316 -1.67 1.99 34.81
N LEU A 317 -1.20 1.53 35.98
CA LEU A 317 -0.92 0.11 36.27
C LEU A 317 -2.11 -0.82 35.95
N GLU A 318 -3.34 -0.34 36.12
CA GLU A 318 -4.55 -1.13 35.86
C GLU A 318 -4.74 -1.45 34.36
N GLN A 319 -4.45 -0.48 33.49
CA GLN A 319 -4.47 -0.67 32.04
C GLN A 319 -3.34 -1.61 31.60
N GLN A 320 -2.13 -1.48 32.18
CA GLN A 320 -1.03 -2.40 31.93
C GLN A 320 -1.38 -3.84 32.34
N MET A 321 -1.97 -4.04 33.52
CA MET A 321 -2.42 -5.36 33.97
C MET A 321 -3.47 -5.96 33.01
N THR A 322 -4.36 -5.13 32.47
CA THR A 322 -5.40 -5.55 31.52
C THR A 322 -4.78 -5.99 30.20
N LEU A 323 -3.86 -5.20 29.63
CA LEU A 323 -3.14 -5.55 28.40
C LEU A 323 -2.27 -6.80 28.57
N MET A 324 -1.59 -6.94 29.71
CA MET A 324 -0.82 -8.14 30.02
C MET A 324 -1.73 -9.37 30.14
N GLY A 325 -2.93 -9.21 30.68
CA GLY A 325 -3.97 -10.25 30.69
C GLY A 325 -4.41 -10.65 29.28
N TYR A 326 -4.59 -9.69 28.37
CA TYR A 326 -4.87 -9.99 26.96
C TYR A 326 -3.71 -10.71 26.28
N ALA A 327 -2.47 -10.26 26.50
CA ALA A 327 -1.28 -10.91 25.98
C ALA A 327 -1.22 -12.38 26.42
N LEU A 328 -1.41 -12.67 27.72
CA LEU A 328 -1.45 -14.04 28.25
C LEU A 328 -2.55 -14.91 27.63
N SER A 329 -3.69 -14.32 27.26
CA SER A 329 -4.80 -15.06 26.65
C SER A 329 -4.57 -15.45 25.19
N LEU A 330 -3.67 -14.75 24.49
CA LEU A 330 -3.40 -14.92 23.05
C LEU A 330 -2.03 -15.54 22.76
N CYS A 331 -1.15 -15.59 23.76
CA CYS A 331 0.23 -16.03 23.67
C CYS A 331 0.35 -17.54 23.38
N PRO A 332 1.32 -17.97 22.54
CA PRO A 332 1.65 -19.39 22.38
C PRO A 332 2.20 -19.99 23.68
N SER A 333 2.07 -21.30 23.85
CA SER A 333 2.49 -22.05 25.06
C SER A 333 3.92 -21.74 25.52
N ASP A 334 4.80 -21.47 24.57
CA ASP A 334 6.24 -21.38 24.80
C ASP A 334 6.64 -20.08 25.52
N GLN A 335 5.86 -19.02 25.37
CA GLN A 335 6.18 -17.67 25.87
C GLN A 335 5.40 -17.32 27.16
N ILE A 336 4.48 -18.19 27.60
CA ILE A 336 3.62 -17.94 28.77
C ILE A 336 4.44 -17.73 30.05
N ALA A 337 5.51 -18.49 30.25
CA ALA A 337 6.31 -18.41 31.47
C ALA A 337 6.93 -17.02 31.67
N ASP A 338 7.47 -16.44 30.60
CA ASP A 338 8.11 -15.12 30.63
C ASP A 338 7.08 -14.00 30.84
N LEU A 339 5.93 -14.07 30.16
CA LEU A 339 4.83 -13.13 30.35
C LEU A 339 4.25 -13.20 31.77
N LEU A 340 4.11 -14.40 32.35
CA LEU A 340 3.61 -14.57 33.72
C LEU A 340 4.56 -13.96 34.76
N ASN A 341 5.87 -14.06 34.54
CA ASN A 341 6.84 -13.44 35.44
C ASN A 341 6.74 -11.92 35.42
N LEU A 342 6.53 -11.32 34.23
CA LEU A 342 6.33 -9.87 34.10
C LEU A 342 4.98 -9.44 34.70
N TRP A 343 3.92 -10.21 34.47
CA TRP A 343 2.59 -9.98 35.07
C TRP A 343 2.65 -9.99 36.61
N ARG A 344 3.37 -10.95 37.22
CA ARG A 344 3.53 -11.02 38.68
C ARG A 344 4.20 -9.79 39.26
N LYS A 345 5.23 -9.26 38.59
CA LYS A 345 5.91 -8.03 39.02
C LYS A 345 4.96 -6.84 39.02
N LEU A 346 4.20 -6.64 37.93
CA LEU A 346 3.22 -5.56 37.82
C LEU A 346 2.09 -5.70 38.86
N ASP A 347 1.66 -6.93 39.14
CA ASP A 347 0.63 -7.23 40.14
C ASP A 347 1.12 -6.95 41.59
N GLU A 348 2.38 -7.25 41.90
CA GLU A 348 3.02 -6.87 43.17
C GLU A 348 3.11 -5.34 43.33
N GLU A 349 3.53 -4.63 42.28
CA GLU A 349 3.57 -3.17 42.24
C GLU A 349 2.19 -2.57 42.44
N GLN A 350 1.16 -3.07 41.74
CA GLN A 350 -0.22 -2.61 41.89
C GLN A 350 -0.77 -2.87 43.29
N ARG A 351 -0.48 -4.02 43.90
CA ARG A 351 -0.85 -4.29 45.31
C ARG A 351 -0.17 -3.30 46.24
N SER A 352 1.12 -3.06 46.07
CA SER A 352 1.87 -2.09 46.89
C SER A 352 1.25 -0.68 46.77
N ALA A 353 0.97 -0.22 45.55
CA ALA A 353 0.36 1.08 45.29
C ALA A 353 -1.04 1.21 45.93
N ARG A 354 -1.87 0.16 45.87
CA ARG A 354 -3.17 0.11 46.55
C ARG A 354 -3.03 0.18 48.07
N THR A 355 -2.06 -0.53 48.65
CA THR A 355 -1.81 -0.46 50.11
C THR A 355 -1.29 0.91 50.55
N LEU A 356 -0.46 1.58 49.75
CA LEU A 356 -0.03 2.95 50.01
C LEU A 356 -1.21 3.93 49.95
N LYS A 357 -2.05 3.86 48.91
CA LYS A 357 -3.28 4.67 48.79
C LYS A 357 -4.24 4.45 49.96
N ALA A 358 -4.36 3.20 50.44
CA ALA A 358 -5.16 2.86 51.61
C ALA A 358 -4.60 3.48 52.89
N LYS A 359 -3.26 3.49 53.07
CA LYS A 359 -2.59 4.11 54.22
C LYS A 359 -2.69 5.64 54.23
N THR A 360 -2.64 6.30 53.08
CA THR A 360 -2.80 7.76 52.97
C THR A 360 -4.24 8.25 53.18
N ASN A 361 -5.24 7.38 52.94
CA ASN A 361 -6.66 7.72 53.11
C ASN A 361 -7.20 7.40 54.52
N LEU A 362 -6.36 6.92 55.45
CA LEU A 362 -6.73 6.89 56.87
C LEU A 362 -6.62 8.32 57.42
N PRO A 363 -7.72 8.93 57.90
CA PRO A 363 -7.60 10.20 58.62
C PRO A 363 -6.72 9.96 59.85
N GLU A 364 -5.76 10.85 60.08
CA GLU A 364 -4.94 10.87 61.29
C GLU A 364 -5.86 10.75 62.50
N LYS A 365 -5.94 9.54 63.09
CA LYS A 365 -6.45 9.39 64.44
C LYS A 365 -5.42 10.06 65.33
N SER A 366 -5.70 11.31 65.70
CA SER A 366 -5.04 11.99 66.81
C SER A 366 -5.07 11.06 68.02
N VAL A 367 -3.93 10.47 68.32
CA VAL A 367 -3.71 9.73 69.55
C VAL A 367 -3.72 10.78 70.66
N SER A 368 -4.88 10.98 71.28
CA SER A 368 -4.96 11.68 72.56
C SER A 368 -4.33 10.79 73.61
N GLU A 369 -3.05 11.04 73.84
CA GLU A 369 -2.26 10.51 74.93
C GLU A 369 -2.91 10.92 76.26
N LYS A 370 -3.70 10.02 76.85
CA LYS A 370 -4.22 10.20 78.21
C LYS A 370 -3.07 10.09 79.19
N VAL A 371 -2.49 11.24 79.53
CA VAL A 371 -1.60 11.41 80.68
C VAL A 371 -2.33 10.94 81.94
N LYS A 372 -1.82 9.87 82.57
CA LYS A 372 -2.16 9.53 83.96
C LYS A 372 -1.25 10.35 84.88
N PRO A 373 -1.76 11.03 85.93
CA PRO A 373 -0.91 11.77 86.85
C PRO A 373 -0.22 10.80 87.82
N ALA A 374 1.05 11.09 88.12
CA ALA A 374 1.86 10.35 89.08
C ALA A 374 1.59 10.84 90.52
N VAL A 375 1.12 9.90 91.34
CA VAL A 375 1.32 9.65 92.79
C VAL A 375 1.87 10.79 93.67
N GLU A 376 1.16 11.08 94.76
CA GLU A 376 1.80 11.36 96.05
C GLU A 376 1.26 10.41 97.12
N ARG A 377 2.21 9.83 97.86
CA ARG A 377 2.06 8.76 98.84
C ARG A 377 2.19 9.39 100.22
N VAL A 378 1.16 9.31 101.05
CA VAL A 378 1.28 9.52 102.49
C VAL A 378 0.71 8.32 103.21
N GLU A 379 1.58 7.62 103.92
CA GLU A 379 1.26 6.54 104.84
C GLU A 379 0.53 7.07 106.07
N SER A 380 -0.49 6.35 106.55
CA SER A 380 -0.66 6.05 107.99
C SER A 380 -1.90 5.19 108.25
N VAL A 381 -1.66 3.90 108.55
CA VAL A 381 -2.04 3.25 109.82
C VAL A 381 -3.47 3.50 110.36
N LEU A 382 -4.37 2.49 110.23
CA LEU A 382 -5.11 1.80 111.33
C LEU A 382 -6.41 1.11 110.85
N MET A 383 -6.54 -0.15 111.30
CA MET A 383 -7.77 -0.88 111.65
C MET A 383 -8.73 -1.40 110.54
N THR A 384 -8.66 -2.72 110.36
CA THR A 384 -9.75 -3.67 110.04
C THR A 384 -10.96 -3.57 110.97
N PRO A 385 -12.04 -4.38 110.81
CA PRO A 385 -12.82 -4.82 109.64
C PRO A 385 -14.36 -4.61 109.90
N LEU A 386 -15.29 -5.00 109.01
CA LEU A 386 -16.63 -5.54 109.38
C LEU A 386 -17.53 -5.88 108.16
N PHE A 387 -17.90 -7.16 108.07
CA PHE A 387 -19.21 -7.79 107.74
C PHE A 387 -20.12 -7.19 106.64
N GLN A 388 -20.49 -7.94 105.59
CA GLN A 388 -21.58 -8.96 105.50
C GLN A 388 -23.01 -8.42 105.59
N GLY A 389 -23.87 -8.89 104.68
CA GLY A 389 -25.35 -8.87 104.80
C GLY A 389 -26.03 -8.17 103.61
N ASP A 390 -26.73 -8.90 102.73
CA ASP A 390 -28.17 -9.23 102.82
C ASP A 390 -29.03 -8.06 102.27
N ARG A 391 -30.09 -8.17 101.46
CA ARG A 391 -31.11 -9.21 101.27
C ARG A 391 -32.18 -8.73 100.26
N LEU A 392 -32.89 -9.70 99.64
CA LEU A 392 -34.31 -9.67 99.18
C LEU A 392 -34.65 -8.84 97.92
N LYS A 393 -35.03 -9.41 96.77
CA LYS A 393 -36.25 -10.18 96.38
C LYS A 393 -37.59 -9.40 96.49
N ASN A 394 -38.39 -9.59 95.44
CA ASN A 394 -39.83 -9.30 95.23
C ASN A 394 -40.13 -7.97 94.50
N LEU A 395 -41.09 -7.81 93.57
CA LEU A 395 -42.29 -8.59 93.24
C LEU A 395 -42.83 -8.15 91.85
N VAL A 396 -43.33 -9.12 91.07
CA VAL A 396 -44.34 -9.04 89.99
C VAL A 396 -45.59 -8.29 90.53
N SER A 397 -46.36 -7.42 89.84
CA SER A 397 -47.00 -7.42 88.52
C SER A 397 -47.74 -6.10 88.24
N SER A 398 -47.96 -5.81 86.95
CA SER A 398 -49.21 -5.27 86.37
C SER A 398 -49.62 -3.83 86.68
N TRP A 399 -49.50 -2.96 85.67
CA TRP A 399 -50.63 -2.12 85.24
C TRP A 399 -50.81 -2.22 83.72
N LEU A 400 -51.97 -2.74 83.36
CA LEU A 400 -52.51 -3.00 82.03
C LEU A 400 -52.91 -1.72 81.29
N GLY A 401 -53.04 -1.87 79.96
CA GLY A 401 -54.08 -1.20 79.17
C GLY A 401 -53.58 -0.76 77.79
N SER A 402 -53.56 -1.59 76.74
CA SER A 402 -54.69 -1.93 75.83
C SER A 402 -55.46 -0.70 75.34
N GLY A 403 -55.69 -0.43 74.05
CA GLY A 403 -55.52 -1.17 72.81
C GLY A 403 -56.47 -0.55 71.78
N PHE A 404 -56.10 -0.60 70.49
CA PHE A 404 -56.98 -0.83 69.34
C PHE A 404 -56.11 -1.13 68.13
#